data_AF-A0A3R7E906-F1
#
_entry.id   AF-A0A3R7E906-F1
#
_cell.length_a   1.000
_cell.length_b   1.000
_cell.length_c   1.000
_cell.angle_alpha   90.00
_cell.angle_beta   90.00
_cell.angle_gamma   90.00
#
_symmetry.space_group_name_H-M   'P 1'
#
loop_
_entity.id
_entity.type
_entity.pdbx_description
1 polymer ?
#
loop_
_entity_poly.entity_id
_entity_poly.type
_entity_poly.pdbx_seq_one_letter_code
_entity_poly.pdbx_strand_id
1 'polypeptide(L)' 'MNMETTTVEERIRTRAYHLWEKATEPRGTPEEYWEQARAEIEDEDAQADASGVPTEPPGTL' A
#
# COMPACT_ATOMS: atom_id res chain seq x y z
N MET A 1 -13.30 -18.41 1.38
CA MET A 1 -12.09 -18.24 2.20
C MET A 1 -11.51 -16.89 1.82
N ASN A 2 -11.78 -15.90 2.64
CA ASN A 2 -11.63 -14.48 2.38
C ASN A 2 -10.40 -14.01 3.18
N MET A 3 -9.27 -14.68 2.99
CA MET A 3 -8.07 -14.42 3.79
C MET A 3 -7.24 -13.28 3.20
N GLU A 4 -7.37 -13.01 1.89
CA GLU A 4 -6.70 -11.87 1.24
C GLU A 4 -7.22 -10.49 1.71
N THR A 5 -8.52 -10.32 1.94
CA THR A 5 -9.06 -9.02 2.36
C THR A 5 -8.58 -8.67 3.77
N THR A 6 -8.56 -9.63 4.68
CA THR A 6 -8.06 -9.44 6.05
C THR A 6 -6.61 -8.96 6.04
N THR A 7 -5.75 -9.58 5.22
CA THR A 7 -4.33 -9.15 5.12
C THR A 7 -4.20 -7.75 4.55
N VAL A 8 -4.97 -7.39 3.51
CA VAL A 8 -4.96 -6.03 2.95
C VAL A 8 -5.45 -5.01 3.98
N GLU A 9 -6.56 -5.27 4.65
CA GLU A 9 -7.13 -4.42 5.70
C GLU A 9 -6.18 -4.24 6.90
N GLU A 10 -5.45 -5.29 7.29
CA GLU A 10 -4.43 -5.22 8.35
C GLU A 10 -3.25 -4.32 7.95
N ARG A 11 -2.80 -4.39 6.69
CA ARG A 11 -1.76 -3.48 6.16
C ARG A 11 -2.25 -2.03 6.18
N ILE A 12 -3.48 -1.80 5.71
CA ILE A 12 -4.11 -0.46 5.70
C ILE A 12 -4.20 0.09 7.11
N ARG A 13 -4.69 -0.71 8.06
CA ARG A 13 -4.79 -0.31 9.47
C ARG A 13 -3.44 0.09 10.07
N THR A 14 -2.41 -0.71 9.80
CA THR A 14 -1.05 -0.43 10.29
C THR A 14 -0.52 0.86 9.68
N ARG A 15 -0.66 1.03 8.37
CA ARG A 15 -0.20 2.21 7.64
C ARG A 15 -0.95 3.47 8.10
N ALA A 16 -2.27 3.40 8.24
CA ALA A 16 -3.10 4.50 8.71
C ALA A 16 -2.71 4.92 10.13
N TYR A 17 -2.45 3.96 11.03
CA TYR A 17 -1.98 4.26 12.39
C TYR A 17 -0.61 4.96 12.37
N HIS A 18 0.32 4.52 11.52
CA HIS A 18 1.64 5.15 11.40
C HIS A 18 1.55 6.56 10.80
N LEU A 19 0.71 6.77 9.79
CA LEU A 19 0.45 8.08 9.19
C LEU A 19 -0.16 9.04 10.23
N TRP A 20 -1.16 8.55 10.96
CA TRP A 20 -1.77 9.28 12.06
C TRP A 20 -0.72 9.61 13.13
N GLU A 21 0.10 8.66 13.58
CA GLU A 21 1.14 8.87 14.60
C GLU A 21 2.19 9.91 14.18
N LYS A 22 2.57 9.94 12.90
CA LYS A 22 3.54 10.89 12.34
C LYS A 22 2.95 12.28 12.06
N ALA A 23 1.63 12.40 11.96
CA ALA A 23 0.98 13.65 11.67
C ALA A 23 1.16 14.65 12.84
N THR A 24 1.73 15.81 12.54
CA THR A 24 1.89 16.93 13.47
C THR A 24 0.71 17.91 13.32
N GLU A 25 0.35 18.62 14.39
CA GLU A 25 -0.91 19.38 14.45
C GLU A 25 -1.04 20.51 13.40
N PRO A 26 -2.28 20.75 12.88
CA PRO A 26 -3.51 20.04 13.21
C PRO A 26 -3.61 18.69 12.52
N ARG A 27 -3.97 17.67 13.30
CA ARG A 27 -4.06 16.29 12.85
C ARG A 27 -5.40 16.08 12.15
N GLY A 28 -5.34 15.62 10.90
CA GLY A 28 -6.53 15.22 10.13
C GLY A 28 -7.35 14.10 10.81
N THR A 29 -8.48 13.77 10.20
CA THR A 29 -9.36 12.71 10.71
C THR A 29 -8.75 11.32 10.48
N PRO A 30 -9.06 10.33 11.33
CA PRO A 30 -8.61 8.95 11.12
C PRO A 30 -9.10 8.34 9.80
N GLU A 31 -10.23 8.80 9.27
CA GLU A 31 -10.76 8.39 7.96
C GLU A 31 -9.85 8.83 6.81
N GLU A 32 -9.34 10.06 6.82
CA GLU A 32 -8.40 10.55 5.80
C GLU A 32 -7.12 9.71 5.74
N TYR A 33 -6.56 9.35 6.91
CA TYR A 33 -5.38 8.49 6.96
C TYR A 33 -5.68 7.05 6.55
N TRP A 34 -6.91 6.57 6.80
CA TRP A 34 -7.35 5.25 6.36
C TRP A 34 -7.48 5.17 4.85
N GLU A 35 -8.11 6.17 4.22
CA GLU A 35 -8.23 6.25 2.76
C GLU A 35 -6.86 6.40 2.09
N GLN A 36 -5.97 7.21 2.68
CA GLN A 36 -4.61 7.38 2.19
C GLN A 36 -3.81 6.07 2.28
N ALA A 37 -3.87 5.40 3.42
CA ALA A 37 -3.25 4.09 3.61
C ALA A 37 -3.80 3.03 2.64
N ARG A 38 -5.10 3.05 2.38
CA ARG A 38 -5.75 2.17 1.41
C ARG A 38 -5.18 2.37 0.01
N ALA A 39 -5.15 3.62 -0.47
CA ALA A 39 -4.63 3.94 -1.78
C ALA A 39 -3.15 3.55 -1.93
N GLU A 40 -2.31 3.79 -0.91
CA GLU A 40 -0.91 3.36 -0.93
C GLU A 40 -0.76 1.84 -1.03
N ILE A 41 -1.54 1.08 -0.26
CA ILE A 41 -1.47 -0.38 -0.26
C ILE A 41 -1.99 -0.98 -1.58
N GLU A 42 -3.05 -0.41 -2.17
CA GLU A 42 -3.57 -0.83 -3.48
C GLU A 42 -2.56 -0.53 -4.61
N ASP A 43 -1.87 0.61 -4.55
CA ASP A 43 -0.80 0.97 -5.50
C ASP A 43 0.46 0.09 -5.32
N GLU A 44 0.86 -0.22 -4.08
CA GLU A 44 1.98 -1.12 -3.79
C GLU A 44 1.71 -2.56 -4.27
N ASP A 45 0.49 -3.07 -4.12
CA ASP A 45 0.09 -4.37 -4.67
C ASP A 45 0.20 -4.33 -6.20
N ALA A 46 -0.44 -3.33 -6.83
CA ALA A 46 -0.41 -3.12 -8.29
C ALA A 46 1.01 -3.01 -8.88
N GLN A 47 1.92 -2.39 -8.13
CA GLN A 47 3.32 -2.23 -8.53
C GLN A 47 4.14 -3.51 -8.27
N ALA A 48 3.83 -4.27 -7.22
CA ALA A 48 4.49 -5.54 -6.91
C ALA A 48 4.21 -6.59 -7.99
N ASP A 49 3.00 -6.62 -8.56
CA ASP A 49 2.71 -7.49 -9.70
C ASP A 49 3.34 -6.98 -11.02
N ALA A 50 3.42 -5.66 -11.21
CA ALA A 50 4.04 -5.08 -12.41
C ALA A 50 5.58 -5.18 -12.43
N SER A 51 6.24 -5.13 -11.27
CA SER A 51 7.70 -5.19 -11.14
C SER A 51 8.28 -6.61 -11.13
N GLY A 52 7.44 -7.63 -11.36
CA GLY A 52 7.84 -9.04 -11.50
C GLY A 52 8.50 -9.39 -12.84
N VAL A 53 8.72 -8.42 -13.74
CA VAL A 53 9.48 -8.63 -14.98
C VAL A 53 10.90 -8.07 -14.84
N PRO A 54 11.91 -8.87 -14.49
CA PRO A 54 13.27 -8.55 -14.91
C PRO A 54 13.27 -8.54 -16.43
N THR A 55 13.29 -7.33 -16.99
CA THR A 55 13.58 -7.08 -18.40
C THR A 55 15.02 -7.57 -18.66
N GLU A 56 15.18 -8.83 -19.04
CA GLU A 56 16.36 -9.26 -19.77
C GLU A 56 16.19 -8.83 -21.23
N PRO A 57 17.08 -7.98 -21.79
CA PRO A 57 16.96 -7.54 -23.17
C PRO A 57 17.10 -8.73 -24.13
N PRO A 58 16.20 -8.92 -25.10
CA PRO A 58 16.36 -9.95 -26.10
C PRO A 58 17.45 -9.50 -27.07
N GLY A 59 18.65 -10.08 -26.95
CA GLY A 59 19.61 -10.07 -28.05
C GLY A 59 21.07 -9.99 -27.62
N THR A 60 21.82 -11.04 -27.91
CA THR A 60 22.75 -11.02 -29.05
C THR A 60 23.25 -12.43 -29.31
N LEU A 61 22.84 -12.93 -30.49
CA LEU A 61 23.52 -13.81 -31.44
C LEU A 61 24.21 -15.09 -30.93
#